data_AF-A0AAJ5C0R8-F1
#
_entry.id   AF-A0AAJ5C0R8-F1
#
_cell.length_a   1.000
_cell.length_b   1.000
_cell.length_c   1.000
_cell.angle_alpha   90.00
_cell.angle_beta   90.00
_cell.angle_gamma   90.00
#
_symmetry.space_group_name_H-M   'P 1'
#
loop_
_entity.id
_entity.type
_entity.pdbx_description
1 polymer ?
#
loop_
_entity_poly.entity_id
_entity_poly.type
_entity_poly.pdbx_seq_one_letter_code
_entity_poly.pdbx_strand_id
1 'polypeptide(L)'
;MKDIFTRMQEVHNDRYGGINLSYIEADASTSAYKILRSLRKGRSIIIYIDGNIGVGRNNKSNDHFCNISFLNGRLLVRQGAAWIANKVNVPILGIVTYRDDLQNIHMNFSNAIFPNLGSDMAAPRIVMQKLFSHLEFFVRKYYDQWECWIYLHNSIDLSSFSNVEHRKLEPETKQDLNYRFNHRDYGLFSIDTDYFLLSKDTYQAYKLPESSYMLLRSVTRQPFSGKKFERSFLEALYNKGVFIKEN
;
A
#
# COMPACT_ATOMS: atom_id res chain seq x y z
N MET A 1 13.16 -12.28 -18.29
CA MET A 1 12.16 -12.74 -17.30
C MET A 1 11.38 -13.99 -17.75
N LYS A 2 10.89 -14.08 -19.01
CA LYS A 2 10.25 -15.30 -19.55
C LYS A 2 11.05 -16.59 -19.33
N ASP A 3 12.37 -16.52 -19.51
CA ASP A 3 13.27 -17.67 -19.42
C ASP A 3 13.33 -18.34 -18.02
N ILE A 4 13.28 -17.55 -16.94
CA ILE A 4 13.33 -18.07 -15.56
C ILE A 4 12.06 -18.84 -15.20
N PHE A 5 10.88 -18.34 -15.59
CA PHE A 5 9.61 -18.99 -15.26
C PHE A 5 9.40 -20.28 -16.06
N THR A 6 9.82 -20.30 -17.33
CA THR A 6 9.83 -21.53 -18.14
C THR A 6 10.77 -22.56 -17.53
N ARG A 7 11.99 -22.15 -17.11
CA ARG A 7 12.94 -23.02 -16.42
C ARG A 7 12.39 -23.56 -15.09
N MET A 8 11.71 -22.74 -14.29
CA MET A 8 11.07 -23.17 -13.05
C MET A 8 9.95 -24.18 -13.31
N GLN A 9 9.17 -23.99 -14.38
CA GLN A 9 8.12 -24.91 -14.77
C GLN A 9 8.70 -26.27 -15.21
N GLU A 10 9.77 -26.27 -16.01
CA GLU A 10 10.49 -27.49 -16.41
C GLU A 10 11.07 -28.21 -15.18
N VAL A 11 11.82 -27.51 -14.33
CA VAL A 11 12.43 -28.09 -13.12
C VAL A 11 11.37 -28.65 -12.17
N HIS A 12 10.23 -27.97 -12.03
CA HIS A 12 9.16 -28.46 -11.14
C HIS A 12 8.46 -29.69 -11.72
N ASN A 13 8.10 -29.66 -13.00
CA ASN A 13 7.43 -30.78 -13.66
C ASN A 13 8.33 -32.02 -13.74
N ASP A 14 9.64 -31.84 -13.90
CA ASP A 14 10.62 -32.94 -13.92
C ASP A 14 10.91 -33.50 -12.52
N ARG A 15 10.98 -32.66 -11.48
CA ARG A 15 11.34 -33.11 -10.11
C ARG A 15 10.18 -33.62 -9.27
N TYR A 16 8.96 -33.12 -9.48
CA TYR A 16 7.81 -33.39 -8.61
C TYR A 16 6.67 -34.11 -9.32
N GLY A 17 7.01 -34.92 -10.35
CA GLY A 17 6.10 -35.69 -11.22
C GLY A 17 4.73 -35.96 -10.62
N GLY A 18 3.77 -35.07 -10.89
CA GLY A 18 2.44 -35.09 -10.27
C GLY A 18 1.72 -33.74 -10.27
N ILE A 19 2.45 -32.62 -10.19
CA ILE A 19 1.87 -31.27 -10.22
C ILE A 19 2.14 -30.62 -11.58
N ASN A 20 1.11 -30.51 -12.43
CA ASN A 20 1.20 -29.82 -13.72
C ASN A 20 1.02 -28.31 -13.50
N LEU A 21 2.12 -27.61 -13.23
CA LEU A 21 2.13 -26.15 -13.09
C LEU A 21 2.17 -25.50 -14.48
N SER A 22 1.33 -24.50 -14.70
CA SER A 22 1.33 -23.69 -15.92
C SER A 22 1.33 -22.20 -15.59
N TYR A 23 2.25 -21.44 -16.17
CA TYR A 23 2.34 -20.01 -15.95
C TYR A 23 1.39 -19.21 -16.87
N ILE A 24 0.76 -18.18 -16.31
CA ILE A 24 -0.03 -17.19 -17.06
C ILE A 24 0.54 -15.81 -16.74
N GLU A 25 1.09 -15.16 -17.75
CA GLU A 25 1.57 -13.77 -17.67
C GLU A 25 0.38 -12.82 -17.46
N ALA A 26 0.41 -12.03 -16.39
CA ALA A 26 -0.77 -11.29 -15.90
C ALA A 26 -1.19 -10.11 -16.80
N ASP A 27 -0.23 -9.43 -17.43
CA ASP A 27 -0.41 -8.25 -18.28
C ASP A 27 -0.62 -8.61 -19.77
N ALA A 28 -0.48 -9.88 -20.15
CA ALA A 28 -0.78 -10.35 -21.49
C ALA A 28 -2.28 -10.23 -21.79
N SER A 29 -2.65 -9.70 -22.96
CA SER A 29 -4.07 -9.56 -23.38
C SER A 29 -4.86 -10.87 -23.40
N THR A 30 -4.17 -12.01 -23.43
CA THR A 30 -4.76 -13.37 -23.42
C THR A 30 -4.91 -13.96 -22.01
N SER A 31 -4.45 -13.28 -20.96
CA SER A 31 -4.38 -13.80 -19.59
C SER A 31 -5.75 -14.19 -19.05
N ALA A 32 -6.75 -13.31 -19.16
CA ALA A 32 -8.11 -13.56 -18.72
C ALA A 32 -8.73 -14.79 -19.41
N TYR A 33 -8.50 -14.95 -20.72
CA TYR A 33 -8.97 -16.11 -21.47
C TYR A 33 -8.30 -17.41 -20.99
N LYS A 34 -6.98 -17.38 -20.74
CA LYS A 34 -6.24 -18.54 -20.21
C LYS A 34 -6.72 -18.93 -18.82
N ILE A 35 -6.95 -17.96 -17.93
CA ILE A 35 -7.50 -18.19 -16.59
C ILE A 35 -8.89 -18.84 -16.70
N LEU A 36 -9.78 -18.25 -17.50
CA LEU A 36 -11.14 -18.76 -17.75
C LEU A 36 -11.12 -20.20 -18.25
N ARG A 37 -10.28 -20.49 -19.25
CA ARG A 37 -10.14 -21.83 -19.83
C ARG A 37 -9.62 -22.85 -18.81
N SER A 38 -8.67 -22.46 -17.97
CA SER A 38 -8.13 -23.35 -16.93
C SER A 38 -9.14 -23.64 -15.82
N LEU A 39 -9.86 -22.63 -15.34
CA LEU A 39 -10.93 -22.81 -14.34
C LEU A 39 -12.03 -23.73 -14.86
N ARG A 40 -12.46 -23.56 -16.12
CA ARG A 40 -13.45 -24.45 -16.76
C ARG A 40 -13.00 -25.90 -16.90
N LYS A 41 -11.69 -26.16 -16.87
CA LYS A 41 -11.10 -27.51 -16.85
C LYS A 41 -10.96 -28.09 -15.43
N GLY A 42 -11.50 -27.41 -14.42
CA GLY A 42 -11.38 -27.81 -13.01
C GLY A 42 -10.00 -27.58 -12.41
N ARG A 43 -9.18 -26.69 -12.99
CA ARG A 43 -7.86 -26.35 -12.44
C ARG A 43 -7.96 -25.21 -11.44
N SER A 44 -7.16 -25.30 -10.37
CA SER A 44 -6.91 -24.17 -9.46
C SER A 44 -5.99 -23.14 -10.10
N ILE A 45 -6.17 -21.87 -9.73
CA ILE A 45 -5.33 -20.75 -10.17
C ILE A 45 -4.80 -20.03 -8.94
N ILE A 46 -3.49 -19.78 -8.92
CA ILE A 46 -2.83 -18.97 -7.89
C ILE A 46 -2.49 -17.63 -8.52
N ILE A 47 -2.83 -16.53 -7.83
CA ILE A 47 -2.64 -15.15 -8.31
C ILE A 47 -2.12 -14.30 -7.16
N TYR A 48 -1.05 -13.54 -7.41
CA TYR A 48 -0.66 -12.43 -6.53
C TYR A 48 -1.56 -11.23 -6.82
N ILE A 49 -2.42 -10.86 -5.87
CA ILE A 49 -3.43 -9.81 -6.06
C ILE A 49 -2.94 -8.42 -5.66
N ASP A 50 -1.86 -8.34 -4.88
CA ASP A 50 -1.32 -7.12 -4.27
C ASP A 50 -0.31 -6.39 -5.17
N GLY A 51 0.28 -7.08 -6.15
CA GLY A 51 1.15 -6.47 -7.15
C GLY A 51 0.45 -5.44 -8.08
N ASN A 52 -0.89 -5.45 -8.14
CA ASN A 52 -1.70 -4.53 -8.94
C ASN A 52 -1.33 -4.49 -10.46
N ILE A 53 -0.68 -5.53 -10.96
CA ILE A 53 -0.30 -5.73 -12.37
C ILE A 53 -1.47 -6.38 -13.14
N GLY A 54 -1.69 -5.97 -14.38
CA GLY A 54 -2.69 -6.60 -15.25
C GLY A 54 -2.88 -5.87 -16.59
N VAL A 55 -3.74 -6.42 -17.43
CA VAL A 55 -4.03 -5.91 -18.78
C VAL A 55 -4.64 -4.49 -18.75
N GLY A 56 -4.22 -3.64 -19.68
CA GLY A 56 -4.75 -2.28 -19.88
C GLY A 56 -3.87 -1.17 -19.29
N ARG A 57 -3.93 0.03 -19.89
CA ARG A 57 -3.20 1.23 -19.42
C ARG A 57 -3.60 1.55 -17.97
N ASN A 58 -2.68 2.13 -17.20
CA ASN A 58 -2.90 2.62 -15.84
C ASN A 58 -3.84 3.84 -15.77
N ASN A 59 -4.91 3.87 -16.57
CA ASN A 59 -5.99 4.82 -16.39
C ASN A 59 -6.82 4.35 -15.19
N LYS A 60 -6.56 4.98 -14.06
CA LYS A 60 -7.19 4.77 -12.75
C LYS A 60 -8.73 5.00 -12.75
N SER A 61 -9.30 5.44 -13.86
CA SER A 61 -10.73 5.74 -14.07
C SER A 61 -11.54 4.61 -14.72
N ASN A 62 -10.94 3.44 -14.97
CA ASN A 62 -11.61 2.34 -15.69
C ASN A 62 -12.27 1.32 -14.73
N ASP A 63 -13.31 0.63 -15.21
CA ASP A 63 -14.04 -0.47 -14.55
C ASP A 63 -13.18 -1.69 -14.16
N HIS A 64 -11.87 -1.64 -14.37
CA HIS A 64 -10.91 -2.69 -14.01
C HIS A 64 -10.32 -2.52 -12.62
N PHE A 65 -10.54 -1.37 -11.99
CA PHE A 65 -10.09 -1.07 -10.64
C PHE A 65 -11.27 -0.89 -9.69
N CYS A 66 -11.04 -1.14 -8.41
CA CYS A 66 -11.95 -0.75 -7.35
C CYS A 66 -11.19 -0.14 -6.18
N ASN A 67 -11.86 0.78 -5.49
CA ASN A 67 -11.36 1.34 -4.25
C ASN A 67 -11.71 0.43 -3.08
N ILE A 68 -10.67 0.05 -2.34
CA ILE A 68 -10.77 -0.71 -1.09
C ILE A 68 -10.25 0.13 0.07
N SER A 69 -10.86 -0.03 1.23
CA SER A 69 -10.29 0.46 2.48
C SER A 69 -9.13 -0.46 2.87
N PHE A 70 -7.98 0.14 3.20
CA PHE A 70 -6.81 -0.59 3.65
C PHE A 70 -6.00 0.28 4.62
N LEU A 71 -5.79 -0.22 5.84
CA LEU A 71 -5.17 0.53 6.93
C LEU A 71 -5.91 1.85 7.19
N ASN A 72 -5.20 2.98 7.15
CA ASN A 72 -5.78 4.32 7.39
C ASN A 72 -6.11 5.06 6.08
N GLY A 73 -6.12 4.36 4.94
CA GLY A 73 -6.32 4.97 3.63
C GLY A 73 -7.14 4.11 2.70
N ARG A 74 -7.03 4.42 1.40
CA ARG A 74 -7.65 3.65 0.33
C ARG A 74 -6.63 3.23 -0.70
N LEU A 75 -6.78 2.01 -1.19
CA LEU A 75 -6.04 1.50 -2.33
C LEU A 75 -6.97 1.33 -3.52
N LEU A 76 -6.47 1.68 -4.69
CA LEU A 76 -7.05 1.39 -5.98
C LEU A 76 -6.44 0.09 -6.52
N VAL A 77 -7.21 -0.99 -6.50
CA VAL A 77 -6.73 -2.35 -6.81
C VAL A 77 -7.45 -2.95 -8.00
N ARG A 78 -6.76 -3.78 -8.78
CA ARG A 78 -7.36 -4.51 -9.90
C ARG A 78 -8.35 -5.56 -9.41
N GLN A 79 -9.56 -5.54 -9.97
CA GLN A 79 -10.65 -6.46 -9.60
C GLN A 79 -10.86 -7.63 -10.56
N GLY A 80 -9.95 -7.82 -11.52
CA GLY A 80 -10.08 -8.84 -12.59
C GLY A 80 -10.22 -10.27 -12.06
N ALA A 81 -9.45 -10.65 -11.03
CA ALA A 81 -9.54 -11.98 -10.43
C ALA A 81 -10.94 -12.25 -9.85
N ALA A 82 -11.47 -11.29 -9.08
CA ALA A 82 -12.82 -11.38 -8.51
C ALA A 82 -13.91 -11.37 -9.59
N TRP A 83 -13.74 -10.57 -10.65
CA TRP A 83 -14.66 -10.56 -11.79
C TRP A 83 -14.69 -11.91 -12.51
N ILE A 84 -13.53 -12.51 -12.81
CA ILE A 84 -13.47 -13.82 -13.47
C ILE A 84 -14.13 -14.88 -12.60
N ALA A 85 -13.80 -14.92 -11.31
CA ALA A 85 -14.37 -15.89 -10.39
C ALA A 85 -15.89 -15.79 -10.31
N ASN A 86 -16.44 -14.57 -10.29
CA ASN A 86 -17.88 -14.33 -10.37
C ASN A 86 -18.48 -14.85 -11.68
N LYS A 87 -17.80 -14.63 -12.82
CA LYS A 87 -18.28 -15.10 -14.13
C LYS A 87 -18.30 -16.62 -14.30
N VAL A 88 -17.41 -17.35 -13.62
CA VAL A 88 -17.41 -18.84 -13.65
C VAL A 88 -18.02 -19.49 -12.42
N ASN A 89 -18.52 -18.68 -11.46
CA ASN A 89 -19.06 -19.15 -10.19
C ASN A 89 -18.11 -20.11 -9.43
N VAL A 90 -16.85 -19.69 -9.27
CA VAL A 90 -15.85 -20.45 -8.48
C VAL A 90 -15.47 -19.67 -7.21
N PRO A 91 -15.23 -20.35 -6.08
CA PRO A 91 -14.80 -19.67 -4.86
C PRO A 91 -13.37 -19.11 -5.00
N ILE A 92 -13.10 -18.03 -4.26
CA ILE A 92 -11.75 -17.49 -4.06
C ILE A 92 -11.32 -17.72 -2.61
N LEU A 93 -10.09 -18.16 -2.42
CA LEU A 93 -9.44 -18.25 -1.11
C LEU A 93 -8.30 -17.23 -1.09
N GLY A 94 -8.29 -16.37 -0.07
CA GLY A 94 -7.13 -15.54 0.25
C GLY A 94 -6.07 -16.39 0.93
N ILE A 95 -4.82 -16.21 0.54
CA ILE A 95 -3.67 -16.89 1.13
C ILE A 95 -2.66 -15.82 1.52
N VAL A 96 -2.24 -15.81 2.78
CA VAL A 96 -1.16 -14.95 3.27
C VAL A 96 -0.08 -15.84 3.88
N THR A 97 1.15 -15.66 3.40
CA THR A 97 2.33 -16.31 3.96
C THR A 97 3.11 -15.31 4.81
N TYR A 98 3.49 -15.70 6.01
CA TYR A 98 4.27 -14.87 6.93
C TYR A 98 5.23 -15.70 7.76
N ARG A 99 6.20 -15.04 8.37
CA ARG A 99 7.17 -15.59 9.30
C ARG A 99 6.99 -14.95 10.66
N ASP A 100 6.87 -15.74 11.72
CA ASP A 100 6.94 -15.23 13.09
C ASP A 100 8.38 -15.26 13.64
N ASP A 101 9.22 -16.12 13.07
CA ASP A 101 10.67 -16.14 13.22
C ASP A 101 11.38 -16.51 11.89
N LEU A 102 12.71 -16.56 11.90
CA LEU A 102 13.49 -16.84 10.69
C LEU A 102 13.32 -18.27 10.14
N GLN A 103 12.91 -19.23 10.97
CA GLN A 103 12.87 -20.64 10.64
C GLN A 103 11.46 -21.10 10.21
N ASN A 104 10.42 -20.46 10.74
CA ASN A 104 9.04 -20.88 10.56
C ASN A 104 8.31 -20.07 9.49
N ILE A 105 7.75 -20.77 8.49
CA ILE A 105 6.88 -20.18 7.47
C ILE A 105 5.46 -20.65 7.74
N HIS A 106 4.57 -19.69 7.96
CA HIS A 106 3.15 -19.92 8.13
C HIS A 106 2.40 -19.59 6.86
N MET A 107 1.35 -20.35 6.58
CA MET A 107 0.39 -20.06 5.52
C MET A 107 -0.99 -20.00 6.13
N ASN A 108 -1.64 -18.85 6.03
CA ASN A 108 -3.00 -18.66 6.52
C ASN A 108 -3.96 -18.53 5.34
N PHE A 109 -5.10 -19.20 5.46
CA PHE A 109 -6.16 -19.20 4.47
C PHE A 109 -7.36 -18.44 5.01
N SER A 110 -7.96 -17.59 4.17
CA SER A 110 -9.27 -17.03 4.47
C SER A 110 -10.34 -18.11 4.33
N ASN A 111 -11.54 -17.85 4.86
CA ASN A 111 -12.73 -18.58 4.45
C ASN A 111 -12.93 -18.46 2.93
N ALA A 112 -13.48 -19.50 2.30
CA ALA A 112 -13.82 -19.47 0.88
C ALA A 112 -14.86 -18.37 0.62
N ILE A 113 -14.53 -17.46 -0.30
CA ILE A 113 -15.42 -16.38 -0.73
C ILE A 113 -16.10 -16.85 -2.00
N PHE A 114 -17.36 -17.28 -1.86
CA PHE A 114 -18.20 -17.62 -3.01
C PHE A 114 -18.72 -16.32 -3.64
N PRO A 115 -18.50 -16.11 -4.94
CA PRO A 115 -19.10 -14.99 -5.65
C PRO A 115 -20.56 -15.36 -5.97
N ASN A 116 -21.42 -15.36 -4.96
CA ASN A 116 -22.86 -15.58 -5.10
C ASN A 116 -23.63 -14.28 -4.80
N LEU A 117 -23.23 -13.20 -5.48
CA LEU A 117 -23.75 -11.84 -5.26
C LEU A 117 -24.75 -11.41 -6.33
N GLY A 118 -25.28 -12.35 -7.14
CA GLY A 118 -26.07 -12.02 -8.32
C GLY A 118 -25.24 -11.31 -9.40
N SER A 119 -25.90 -10.81 -10.44
CA SER A 119 -25.28 -10.04 -11.54
C SER A 119 -24.76 -8.65 -11.12
N ASP A 120 -24.60 -8.39 -9.82
CA ASP A 120 -24.26 -7.08 -9.30
C ASP A 120 -22.82 -6.69 -9.65
N MET A 121 -22.68 -5.49 -10.23
CA MET A 121 -21.40 -4.85 -10.53
C MET A 121 -20.58 -4.59 -9.26
N ALA A 122 -21.21 -4.54 -8.08
CA ALA A 122 -20.52 -4.40 -6.79
C ALA A 122 -19.79 -5.68 -6.34
N ALA A 123 -20.10 -6.84 -6.93
CA ALA A 123 -19.60 -8.13 -6.45
C ALA A 123 -18.06 -8.24 -6.41
N PRO A 124 -17.31 -7.81 -7.46
CA PRO A 124 -15.85 -7.91 -7.43
C PRO A 124 -15.23 -7.04 -6.34
N ARG A 125 -15.74 -5.82 -6.10
CA ARG A 125 -15.25 -4.94 -5.03
C ARG A 125 -15.42 -5.56 -3.65
N ILE A 126 -16.55 -6.20 -3.37
CA ILE A 126 -16.80 -6.86 -2.08
C ILE A 126 -15.81 -8.00 -1.85
N VAL A 127 -15.54 -8.80 -2.87
CA VAL A 127 -14.55 -9.88 -2.81
C VAL A 127 -13.15 -9.31 -2.57
N MET A 128 -12.74 -8.29 -3.33
CA MET A 128 -11.44 -7.64 -3.16
C MET A 128 -11.28 -7.02 -1.77
N GLN A 129 -12.32 -6.38 -1.23
CA GLN A 129 -12.31 -5.83 0.12
C GLN A 129 -12.07 -6.93 1.18
N LYS A 130 -12.74 -8.08 1.06
CA LYS A 130 -12.53 -9.21 2.00
C LYS A 130 -11.10 -9.75 1.93
N LEU A 131 -10.55 -9.90 0.72
CA LEU A 131 -9.17 -10.37 0.52
C LEU A 131 -8.16 -9.39 1.12
N PHE A 132 -8.34 -8.09 0.91
CA PHE A 132 -7.44 -7.08 1.45
C PHE A 132 -7.62 -6.85 2.95
N SER A 133 -8.82 -6.99 3.50
CA SER A 133 -9.01 -6.98 4.97
C SER A 133 -8.32 -8.18 5.63
N HIS A 134 -8.26 -9.33 4.95
CA HIS A 134 -7.49 -10.48 5.41
C HIS A 134 -5.99 -10.18 5.40
N LEU A 135 -5.47 -9.62 4.30
CA LEU A 135 -4.07 -9.15 4.22
C LEU A 135 -3.75 -8.10 5.29
N GLU A 136 -4.65 -7.13 5.51
CA GLU A 136 -4.48 -6.04 6.46
C GLU A 136 -4.21 -6.54 7.88
N PHE A 137 -4.91 -7.59 8.31
CA PHE A 137 -4.67 -8.23 9.60
C PHE A 137 -3.20 -8.64 9.79
N PHE A 138 -2.60 -9.25 8.76
CA PHE A 138 -1.20 -9.68 8.80
C PHE A 138 -0.24 -8.52 8.64
N VAL A 139 -0.51 -7.59 7.73
CA VAL A 139 0.33 -6.41 7.50
C VAL A 139 0.43 -5.53 8.74
N ARG A 140 -0.62 -5.46 9.58
CA ARG A 140 -0.55 -4.74 10.86
C ARG A 140 0.41 -5.37 11.87
N LYS A 141 0.64 -6.70 11.79
CA LYS A 141 1.49 -7.46 12.73
C LYS A 141 2.91 -7.67 12.19
N TYR A 142 3.02 -8.06 10.93
CA TYR A 142 4.27 -8.38 10.22
C TYR A 142 4.51 -7.38 9.10
N TYR A 143 4.48 -6.10 9.45
CA TYR A 143 4.51 -5.00 8.47
C TYR A 143 5.74 -5.10 7.57
N ASP A 144 6.91 -5.35 8.13
CA ASP A 144 8.19 -5.42 7.43
C ASP A 144 8.29 -6.50 6.33
N GLN A 145 7.39 -7.50 6.34
CA GLN A 145 7.42 -8.62 5.39
C GLN A 145 6.64 -8.36 4.09
N TRP A 146 5.83 -7.29 4.04
CA TRP A 146 5.03 -7.01 2.86
C TRP A 146 5.83 -6.22 1.81
N GLU A 147 6.30 -6.90 0.77
CA GLU A 147 7.17 -6.32 -0.26
C GLU A 147 6.51 -5.14 -1.01
N CYS A 148 5.18 -5.11 -1.09
CA CYS A 148 4.45 -4.05 -1.78
C CYS A 148 4.63 -2.65 -1.18
N TRP A 149 5.19 -2.48 0.02
CA TRP A 149 5.49 -1.14 0.57
C TRP A 149 6.28 -0.28 -0.41
N ILE A 150 7.20 -0.90 -1.16
CA ILE A 150 8.14 -0.22 -2.07
C ILE A 150 7.39 0.49 -3.20
N TYR A 151 6.29 -0.09 -3.67
CA TYR A 151 5.51 0.42 -4.79
C TYR A 151 4.06 0.77 -4.43
N LEU A 152 3.73 0.83 -3.13
CA LEU A 152 2.38 1.13 -2.65
C LEU A 152 1.85 2.45 -3.20
N HIS A 153 2.73 3.45 -3.37
CA HIS A 153 2.43 4.76 -3.93
C HIS A 153 1.76 4.72 -5.32
N ASN A 154 1.95 3.63 -6.08
CA ASN A 154 1.27 3.45 -7.36
C ASN A 154 -0.23 3.15 -7.20
N SER A 155 -0.61 2.54 -6.08
CA SER A 155 -1.96 2.05 -5.78
C SER A 155 -2.71 2.93 -4.78
N ILE A 156 -2.05 3.87 -4.09
CA ILE A 156 -2.72 4.76 -3.14
C ILE A 156 -3.70 5.71 -3.86
N ASP A 157 -4.89 5.85 -3.30
CA ASP A 157 -5.83 6.91 -3.63
C ASP A 157 -5.47 8.18 -2.84
N LEU A 158 -4.68 9.07 -3.45
CA LEU A 158 -4.23 10.31 -2.80
C LEU A 158 -5.38 11.25 -2.43
N SER A 159 -6.55 11.11 -3.06
CA SER A 159 -7.73 11.92 -2.71
C SER A 159 -8.27 11.56 -1.31
N SER A 160 -7.92 10.40 -0.75
CA SER A 160 -8.28 10.07 0.63
C SER A 160 -7.50 10.90 1.67
N PHE A 161 -6.42 11.58 1.26
CA PHE A 161 -5.53 12.34 2.15
C PHE A 161 -5.75 13.87 2.05
N SER A 162 -6.57 14.35 1.11
CA SER A 162 -6.72 15.79 0.84
C SER A 162 -7.64 16.54 1.83
N ASN A 163 -8.32 15.84 2.75
CA ASN A 163 -9.36 16.42 3.61
C ASN A 163 -9.00 16.49 5.10
N VAL A 164 -7.71 16.40 5.45
CA VAL A 164 -7.30 16.54 6.85
C VAL A 164 -7.27 18.02 7.19
N GLU A 165 -8.29 18.51 7.90
CA GLU A 165 -8.20 19.82 8.55
C GLU A 165 -7.00 19.81 9.49
N HIS A 166 -6.00 20.63 9.18
CA HIS A 166 -4.87 20.81 10.09
C HIS A 166 -5.41 21.23 11.46
N ARG A 167 -4.96 20.52 12.50
CA ARG A 167 -5.29 20.85 13.89
C ARG A 167 -4.98 22.33 14.10
N LYS A 168 -6.01 23.18 14.23
CA LYS A 168 -5.83 24.59 14.58
C LYS A 168 -5.24 24.62 15.98
N LEU A 169 -3.92 24.81 16.06
CA LEU A 169 -3.25 25.02 17.32
C LEU A 169 -3.60 26.43 17.80
N GLU A 170 -3.86 26.55 19.10
CA GLU A 170 -4.07 27.87 19.72
C GLU A 170 -2.85 28.77 19.42
N PRO A 171 -3.06 30.02 18.98
CA PRO A 171 -2.03 30.88 18.39
C PRO A 171 -0.92 31.34 19.37
N GLU A 172 -0.91 30.82 20.61
CA GLU A 172 0.11 31.14 21.60
C GLU A 172 1.45 30.47 21.30
N THR A 173 2.13 31.02 20.29
CA THR A 173 3.54 30.76 20.03
C THR A 173 4.36 31.75 20.86
N LYS A 174 5.23 31.25 21.75
CA LYS A 174 6.13 32.07 22.57
C LYS A 174 7.53 31.52 22.43
N GLN A 175 8.51 32.37 22.09
CA GLN A 175 9.90 31.93 21.91
C GLN A 175 10.51 31.35 23.19
N ASP A 176 10.00 31.73 24.36
CA ASP A 176 10.43 31.19 25.66
C ASP A 176 9.88 29.79 25.98
N LEU A 177 9.01 29.23 25.13
CA LEU A 177 8.54 27.86 25.29
C LEU A 177 9.50 26.86 24.63
N ASN A 178 9.46 25.64 25.16
CA ASN A 178 10.07 24.49 24.52
C ASN A 178 9.07 23.82 23.59
N TYR A 179 9.59 23.39 22.45
CA TYR A 179 8.87 22.71 21.40
C TYR A 179 9.57 21.40 21.08
N ARG A 180 8.85 20.48 20.43
CA ARG A 180 9.44 19.31 19.79
C ARG A 180 8.92 19.13 18.37
N PHE A 181 9.71 18.45 17.56
CA PHE A 181 9.30 18.07 16.22
C PHE A 181 8.17 17.01 16.27
N ASN A 182 7.12 17.22 15.48
CA ASN A 182 5.99 16.32 15.40
C ASN A 182 6.29 15.13 14.46
N HIS A 183 6.98 14.12 14.98
CA HIS A 183 7.29 12.88 14.23
C HIS A 183 6.08 12.07 13.83
N ARG A 184 4.93 12.31 14.46
CA ARG A 184 3.71 11.57 14.13
C ARG A 184 3.21 11.99 12.75
N ASP A 185 3.13 13.29 12.52
CA ASP A 185 2.45 13.85 11.34
C ASP A 185 3.45 14.32 10.27
N TYR A 186 4.72 14.50 10.64
CA TYR A 186 5.76 15.00 9.74
C TYR A 186 7.01 14.10 9.69
N GLY A 187 7.78 14.21 8.60
CA GLY A 187 9.06 13.56 8.41
C GLY A 187 10.01 14.39 7.55
N LEU A 188 11.31 14.20 7.72
CA LEU A 188 12.35 14.84 6.90
C LEU A 188 13.03 13.77 6.04
N PHE A 189 13.26 14.08 4.77
CA PHE A 189 14.03 13.22 3.87
C PHE A 189 14.77 14.05 2.82
N SER A 190 15.73 13.43 2.15
CA SER A 190 16.45 14.03 1.03
C SER A 190 16.52 13.04 -0.12
N ILE A 191 16.50 13.55 -1.35
CA ILE A 191 16.75 12.80 -2.57
C ILE A 191 17.88 13.54 -3.28
N ASP A 192 19.02 12.87 -3.44
CA ASP A 192 20.24 13.48 -3.97
C ASP A 192 20.60 14.77 -3.20
N THR A 193 20.51 15.92 -3.86
CA THR A 193 20.80 17.26 -3.30
C THR A 193 19.55 18.03 -2.87
N ASP A 194 18.36 17.45 -3.03
CA ASP A 194 17.10 18.09 -2.69
C ASP A 194 16.59 17.63 -1.32
N TYR A 195 16.09 18.59 -0.54
CA TYR A 195 15.65 18.40 0.84
C TYR A 195 14.15 18.63 0.98
N PHE A 196 13.48 17.78 1.77
CA PHE A 196 12.02 17.79 1.85
C PHE A 196 11.50 17.65 3.28
N LEU A 197 10.39 18.33 3.55
CA LEU A 197 9.49 18.07 4.67
C LEU A 197 8.25 17.32 4.14
N LEU A 198 8.05 16.09 4.59
CA LEU A 198 6.88 15.29 4.31
C LEU A 198 5.79 15.58 5.34
N SER A 199 4.59 15.96 4.87
CA SER A 199 3.34 15.86 5.63
C SER A 199 2.76 14.47 5.41
N LYS A 200 2.70 13.65 6.47
CA LYS A 200 2.23 12.26 6.40
C LYS A 200 0.72 12.17 6.23
N ASP A 201 0.00 13.15 6.76
CA ASP A 201 -1.47 13.21 6.70
C ASP A 201 -1.98 13.60 5.30
N THR A 202 -1.25 14.47 4.59
CA THR A 202 -1.62 14.90 3.22
C THR A 202 -0.81 14.18 2.15
N TYR A 203 0.20 13.40 2.54
CA TYR A 203 1.19 12.77 1.67
C TYR A 203 1.91 13.76 0.71
N GLN A 204 2.01 15.02 1.11
CA GLN A 204 2.67 16.09 0.35
C GLN A 204 4.09 16.31 0.86
N ALA A 205 5.03 16.50 -0.07
CA ALA A 205 6.41 16.88 0.24
C ALA A 205 6.65 18.35 -0.12
N TYR A 206 7.15 19.12 0.83
CA TYR A 206 7.54 20.52 0.66
C TYR A 206 9.06 20.59 0.48
N LYS A 207 9.53 21.11 -0.65
CA LYS A 207 10.96 21.33 -0.89
C LYS A 207 11.47 22.42 0.05
N LEU A 208 12.61 22.18 0.67
CA LEU A 208 13.27 23.08 1.62
C LEU A 208 14.64 23.52 1.09
N PRO A 209 15.05 24.76 1.36
CA PRO A 209 16.46 25.13 1.31
C PRO A 209 17.29 24.26 2.27
N GLU A 210 18.55 23.96 1.90
CA GLU A 210 19.46 23.16 2.72
C GLU A 210 19.59 23.70 4.15
N SER A 211 19.71 25.02 4.30
CA SER A 211 19.81 25.68 5.61
C SER A 211 18.59 25.40 6.50
N SER A 212 17.38 25.50 5.95
CA SER A 212 16.13 25.19 6.66
C SER A 212 16.04 23.71 7.02
N TYR A 213 16.44 22.81 6.11
CA TYR A 213 16.47 21.37 6.37
C TYR A 213 17.45 21.02 7.49
N MET A 214 18.68 21.53 7.44
CA MET A 214 19.70 21.28 8.47
C MET A 214 19.25 21.82 9.83
N LEU A 215 18.64 23.00 9.84
CA LEU A 215 18.09 23.58 11.06
C LEU A 215 16.98 22.70 11.66
N LEU A 216 16.03 22.24 10.84
CA LEU A 216 14.96 21.33 11.27
C LEU A 216 15.53 19.98 11.75
N ARG A 217 16.46 19.40 10.99
CA ARG A 217 17.13 18.14 11.34
C ARG A 217 17.79 18.22 12.72
N SER A 218 18.41 19.35 13.05
CA SER A 218 19.07 19.59 14.34
C SER A 218 18.14 19.57 15.56
N VAL A 219 16.82 19.68 15.36
CA VAL A 219 15.81 19.67 16.43
C VAL A 219 14.88 18.47 16.39
N THR A 220 15.08 17.54 15.46
CA THR A 220 14.22 16.35 15.36
C THR A 220 14.37 15.42 16.55
N ARG A 221 15.56 15.28 17.14
CA ARG A 221 15.82 14.22 18.14
C ARG A 221 15.48 14.61 19.59
N GLN A 222 15.30 15.89 19.86
CA GLN A 222 15.14 16.40 21.23
C GLN A 222 14.32 17.69 21.24
N PRO A 223 13.68 18.02 22.37
CA PRO A 223 13.03 19.31 22.56
C PRO A 223 14.00 20.48 22.36
N PHE A 224 13.47 21.63 21.95
CA PHE A 224 14.24 22.83 21.67
C PHE A 224 13.52 24.09 22.10
N SER A 225 14.29 25.12 22.47
CA SER A 225 13.73 26.45 22.76
C SER A 225 13.31 27.15 21.47
N GLY A 226 12.14 27.79 21.49
CA GLY A 226 11.65 28.61 20.37
C GLY A 226 12.60 29.72 19.93
N LYS A 227 13.53 30.17 20.81
CA LYS A 227 14.59 31.14 20.49
C LYS A 227 15.53 30.69 19.37
N LYS A 228 15.60 29.39 19.07
CA LYS A 228 16.44 28.83 18.00
C LYS A 228 15.95 29.22 16.60
N PHE A 229 14.72 29.70 16.48
CA PHE A 229 14.09 30.03 15.19
C PHE A 229 13.65 31.49 15.17
N GLU A 230 13.70 32.08 13.97
CA GLU A 230 13.02 33.35 13.72
C GLU A 230 11.53 33.23 14.04
N ARG A 231 10.96 34.27 14.66
CA ARG A 231 9.59 34.23 15.19
C ARG A 231 8.56 33.86 14.12
N SER A 232 8.63 34.47 12.94
CA SER A 232 7.71 34.22 11.83
C SER A 232 7.79 32.78 11.32
N PHE A 233 9.00 32.22 11.25
CA PHE A 233 9.21 30.83 10.82
C PHE A 233 8.76 29.82 11.89
N LEU A 234 9.02 30.11 13.17
CA LEU A 234 8.50 29.33 14.29
C LEU A 234 6.96 29.31 14.28
N GLU A 235 6.33 30.47 14.14
CA GLU A 235 4.88 30.61 14.07
C GLU A 235 4.31 29.86 12.87
N ALA A 236 4.92 29.95 11.69
CA ALA A 236 4.49 29.22 10.50
C ALA A 236 4.53 27.69 10.70
N LEU A 237 5.64 27.17 11.23
CA LEU A 237 5.81 25.73 11.48
C LEU A 237 4.91 25.23 12.61
N TYR A 238 4.74 26.01 13.67
CA TYR A 238 3.83 25.69 14.76
C TYR A 238 2.38 25.70 14.28
N ASN A 239 1.93 26.72 13.53
CA ASN A 239 0.57 26.79 12.99
C ASN A 239 0.25 25.66 12.02
N LYS A 240 1.25 25.11 11.35
CA LYS A 240 1.13 23.90 10.51
C LYS A 240 1.19 22.60 11.31
N GLY A 241 1.51 22.64 12.60
CA GLY A 241 1.67 21.45 13.46
C GLY A 241 2.97 20.69 13.24
N VAL A 242 3.95 21.27 12.54
CA VAL A 242 5.30 20.70 12.38
C VAL A 242 6.01 20.67 13.73
N PHE A 243 5.76 21.70 14.55
CA PHE A 243 6.16 21.76 15.94
C PHE A 243 4.95 21.67 16.85
N ILE A 244 5.14 21.01 17.99
CA ILE A 244 4.17 20.94 19.08
C ILE A 244 4.84 21.39 20.36
N LYS A 245 4.06 21.94 21.30
CA LYS A 245 4.58 22.32 22.62
C LYS A 245 5.10 21.07 23.34
N GLU A 246 6.25 21.22 23.99
CA GLU A 246 6.71 20.25 24.98
C GLU A 246 5.96 20.55 26.28
N ASN A 247 5.31 19.53 26.86
CA ASN A 247 4.62 19.64 28.14
C ASN A 247 5.60 19.52 29.30
#